data_AF-A0A3M3ZLD3-F1
#
_entry.id   AF-A0A3M3ZLD3-F1
#
_cell.length_a   1.000
_cell.length_b   1.000
_cell.length_c   1.000
_cell.angle_alpha   90.00
_cell.angle_beta   90.00
_cell.angle_gamma   90.00
#
_symmetry.space_group_name_H-M   'P 1'
#
loop_
_entity.id
_entity.type
_entity.pdbx_description
1 polymer ?
#
loop_
_entity_poly.entity_id
_entity_poly.type
_entity_poly.pdbx_seq_one_letter_code
_entity_poly.pdbx_strand_id
1 'polypeptide(L)' 'GQRWNLISDWIQADRALLRPIIEASAAQYAKEKGITPRDCSKEQ' A
#
# COMPACT_ATOMS: atom_id res chain seq x y z
N GLY A 1 32.70 3.93 -2.06
CA GLY A 1 31.97 4.79 -3.02
C GLY A 1 31.96 6.20 -2.50
N GLN A 2 32.37 7.19 -3.31
CA GLN A 2 32.60 8.56 -2.84
C GLN A 2 31.41 9.53 -3.05
N ARG A 3 30.40 9.16 -3.86
CA ARG A 3 29.21 10.00 -4.11
C ARG A 3 28.11 9.24 -4.84
N TRP A 4 26.86 9.57 -4.53
CA TRP A 4 25.66 9.12 -5.24
C TRP A 4 25.20 10.22 -6.19
N ASN A 5 24.92 9.86 -7.45
CA ASN A 5 24.32 10.77 -8.42
C ASN A 5 22.86 10.37 -8.60
N LEU A 6 21.93 11.26 -8.26
CA LEU A 6 20.51 11.08 -8.54
C LEU A 6 20.29 11.31 -10.04
N ILE A 7 19.76 10.32 -10.75
CA ILE A 7 19.57 10.37 -12.22
C ILE A 7 18.10 10.50 -12.63
N SER A 8 17.18 10.48 -11.67
CA SER A 8 15.75 10.61 -11.92
C SER A 8 15.06 11.34 -10.78
N ASP A 9 13.97 12.02 -11.12
CA ASP A 9 13.02 12.58 -10.15
C ASP A 9 12.16 11.48 -9.51
N TRP A 10 11.24 11.90 -8.64
CA TRP A 10 10.26 11.01 -8.01
C TRP A 10 9.32 10.38 -9.04
N ILE A 11 9.32 9.05 -9.09
CA ILE A 11 8.44 8.27 -9.96
C ILE A 11 7.21 7.86 -9.14
N GLN A 12 6.03 8.25 -9.61
CA GLN A 12 4.77 7.86 -8.98
C GLN A 12 4.42 6.41 -9.31
N ALA A 13 4.02 5.66 -8.29
CA ALA A 13 3.47 4.33 -8.49
C ALA A 13 2.04 4.40 -9.03
N ASP A 14 1.68 3.44 -9.91
CA ASP A 14 0.30 3.28 -10.35
C ASP A 14 -0.56 2.71 -9.23
N ARG A 15 -1.15 3.61 -8.45
CA ARG A 15 -2.02 3.25 -7.34
C ARG A 15 -3.34 2.63 -7.80
N ALA A 16 -3.83 2.97 -8.99
CA ALA A 16 -5.09 2.43 -9.49
C ALA A 16 -4.94 0.92 -9.75
N LEU A 17 -3.80 0.52 -10.33
CA LEU A 17 -3.46 -0.89 -10.53
C LEU A 17 -3.17 -1.62 -9.21
N LEU A 18 -2.39 -0.99 -8.32
CA LEU A 18 -1.90 -1.65 -7.11
C LEU A 18 -2.95 -1.78 -6.01
N ARG A 19 -3.91 -0.86 -5.94
CA ARG A 19 -4.93 -0.83 -4.88
C ARG A 19 -5.72 -2.13 -4.73
N PRO A 20 -6.31 -2.73 -5.79
CA PRO A 20 -7.06 -3.97 -5.66
C PRO A 20 -6.20 -5.14 -5.15
N ILE A 21 -4.91 -5.18 -5.53
CA ILE A 21 -3.97 -6.22 -5.09
C ILE A 21 -3.69 -6.09 -3.58
N ILE A 22 -3.45 -4.86 -3.13
CA ILE A 22 -3.22 -4.57 -1.70
C ILE A 22 -4.44 -4.94 -0.87
N GLU A 23 -5.64 -4.55 -1.32
CA GLU A 23 -6.89 -4.85 -0.60
C GLU A 23 -7.18 -6.35 -0.53
N ALA A 24 -6.94 -7.09 -1.62
CA ALA A 24 -7.09 -8.54 -1.61
C ALA A 24 -6.14 -9.23 -0.61
N SER A 25 -4.87 -8.82 -0.60
CA SER A 25 -3.87 -9.36 0.34
C SER A 25 -4.21 -9.01 1.79
N ALA A 26 -4.61 -7.77 2.05
CA ALA A 26 -5.01 -7.33 3.39
C ALA A 26 -6.26 -8.06 3.90
N ALA A 27 -7.26 -8.28 3.04
CA ALA A 27 -8.48 -9.01 3.39
C ALA A 27 -8.18 -10.48 3.71
N GLN A 28 -7.29 -11.13 2.94
CA GLN A 28 -6.84 -12.48 3.23
C GLN A 28 -6.16 -12.56 4.60
N TYR A 29 -5.21 -11.67 4.86
CA TYR A 29 -4.50 -11.62 6.14
C TYR A 29 -5.46 -11.38 7.32
N ALA A 30 -6.42 -10.47 7.16
CA ALA A 30 -7.42 -10.18 8.18
C ALA A 30 -8.26 -11.43 8.50
N LYS A 31 -8.67 -12.18 7.47
CA LYS A 31 -9.40 -13.45 7.64
C LYS A 31 -8.55 -14.50 8.38
N GLU A 32 -7.28 -14.66 8.02
CA GLU A 32 -6.37 -15.62 8.65
C GLU A 32 -6.07 -15.31 10.12
N LYS A 33 -6.08 -14.02 10.48
CA LYS A 33 -5.74 -13.56 11.83
C LYS A 33 -6.97 -13.19 12.67
N GLY A 34 -8.18 -13.36 12.14
CA GLY A 34 -9.41 -12.97 12.83
C GLY A 34 -9.51 -11.46 13.08
N ILE A 35 -8.85 -10.64 12.27
CA ILE A 35 -8.88 -9.18 12.39
C ILE A 35 -10.14 -8.68 11.69
N THR A 36 -10.91 -7.84 12.38
CA THR A 36 -12.05 -7.14 11.77
C THR A 36 -11.55 -5.83 11.17
N PRO A 37 -11.64 -5.61 9.85
CA PRO A 37 -11.24 -4.35 9.22
C PRO A 37 -11.99 -3.15 9.83
N ARG A 38 -11.27 -2.07 10.09
CA ARG A 38 -11.85 -0.83 10.63
C ARG A 38 -12.60 -0.07 9.54
N ASP A 39 -13.65 0.61 9.95
CA ASP A 39 -14.40 1.52 9.10
C ASP A 39 -13.75 2.91 9.12
N CYS A 40 -12.95 3.21 8.10
CA CYS A 40 -12.25 4.48 7.98
C CYS A 40 -13.17 5.69 7.74
N SER A 41 -14.45 5.48 7.41
CA SER A 41 -15.40 6.59 7.22
C SER A 41 -15.77 7.29 8.54
N LYS A 42 -15.52 6.64 9.68
CA LYS A 42 -15.83 7.14 11.02
C LYS A 42 -14.67 7.89 11.69
N GLU A 43 -13.53 8.02 11.00
CA GLU A 43 -12.28 8.60 11.53
C GLU A 43 -12.02 10.02 10.97
N GLN A 44 -13.07 10.71 10.50
CA GLN A 44 -13.00 11.99 9.79
C GLN A 44 -12.89 13.18 10.74
#